data_AF-A0A3R7A582-F1
#
_entry.id   AF-A0A3R7A582-F1
#
_cell.length_a   1.000
_cell.length_b   1.000
_cell.length_c   1.000
_cell.angle_alpha   90.00
_cell.angle_beta   90.00
_cell.angle_gamma   90.00
#
_symmetry.space_group_name_H-M   'P 1'
#
loop_
_entity.id
_entity.type
_entity.pdbx_description
1 polymer ?
#
loop_
_entity_poly.entity_id
_entity_poly.type
_entity_poly.pdbx_seq_one_letter_code
_entity_poly.pdbx_strand_id
1 'polypeptide(L)'
;MLLKLRLALQKLIKKHTITNSDVLRELDDYRELLNQHDEELKELYAMMDKFQEHQEELSMVLGNSHFFHLNVPLSVLEKKILMLLYASDFLLSASDVAHKLNLSEALVITYIEDLINKGIPVLKQQSLKSIVYYTLDSNFKRVQAKQNVLNSNPAYAQAVL
;
A
#
# COMPACT_ATOMS: atom_id res chain seq x y z
N MET A 1 -57.59 50.26 -2.23
CA MET A 1 -57.11 48.98 -1.64
C MET A 1 -56.58 48.01 -2.71
N LEU A 2 -57.36 47.73 -3.76
CA LEU A 2 -56.99 46.80 -4.86
C LEU A 2 -55.69 47.14 -5.61
N LEU A 3 -55.40 48.42 -5.85
CA LEU A 3 -54.18 48.84 -6.56
C LEU A 3 -52.89 48.50 -5.77
N LYS A 4 -52.94 48.62 -4.43
CA LYS A 4 -51.81 48.27 -3.55
C LYS A 4 -51.56 46.75 -3.54
N LEU A 5 -52.64 45.97 -3.52
CA LEU A 5 -52.58 44.50 -3.60
C LEU A 5 -51.97 44.04 -4.93
N ARG A 6 -52.40 44.64 -6.05
CA ARG A 6 -51.85 44.36 -7.39
C ARG A 6 -50.36 44.66 -7.48
N LEU A 7 -49.91 45.79 -6.92
CA LEU A 7 -48.50 46.18 -6.93
C LEU A 7 -47.64 45.23 -6.08
N ALA A 8 -48.15 44.79 -4.92
CA ALA A 8 -47.47 43.84 -4.06
C ALA A 8 -47.32 42.46 -4.73
N LEU A 9 -48.37 41.98 -5.39
CA LEU A 9 -48.34 40.73 -6.16
C LEU A 9 -47.32 40.81 -7.32
N GLN A 10 -47.28 41.91 -8.07
CA GLN A 10 -46.29 42.09 -9.15
C GLN A 10 -44.84 42.08 -8.62
N LYS A 11 -44.58 42.71 -7.48
CA LYS A 11 -43.25 42.67 -6.84
C LYS A 11 -42.88 41.27 -6.38
N LEU A 12 -43.82 40.52 -5.82
CA LEU A 12 -43.58 39.16 -5.32
C LEU A 12 -43.32 38.18 -6.47
N ILE A 13 -44.11 38.26 -7.55
CA ILE A 13 -43.91 37.47 -8.78
C ILE A 13 -42.53 37.78 -9.35
N LYS A 14 -42.19 39.06 -9.55
CA LYS A 14 -40.89 39.45 -10.11
C LYS A 14 -39.72 38.96 -9.25
N LYS A 15 -39.84 39.06 -7.92
CA LYS A 15 -38.82 38.54 -6.99
C LYS A 15 -38.65 37.02 -7.14
N HIS A 16 -39.74 36.25 -7.15
CA HIS A 16 -39.67 34.80 -7.34
C HIS A 16 -39.12 34.40 -8.71
N THR A 17 -39.46 35.13 -9.78
CA THR A 17 -38.93 34.85 -11.12
C THR A 17 -37.41 35.06 -11.17
N ILE A 18 -36.90 36.11 -10.53
CA ILE A 18 -35.46 36.40 -10.46
C ILE A 18 -34.75 35.32 -9.61
N THR A 19 -35.27 35.00 -8.43
CA THR A 19 -34.67 33.97 -7.58
C THR A 19 -34.65 32.60 -8.28
N ASN A 20 -35.70 32.25 -9.02
CA ASN A 20 -35.71 31.02 -9.80
C ASN A 20 -34.71 31.06 -10.97
N SER A 21 -34.51 32.21 -11.63
CA SER A 21 -33.50 32.32 -12.69
C SER A 21 -32.07 32.19 -12.15
N ASP A 22 -31.81 32.74 -10.96
CA ASP A 22 -30.49 32.65 -10.32
C ASP A 22 -30.18 31.20 -9.91
N VAL A 23 -31.16 30.49 -9.33
CA VAL A 23 -31.02 29.06 -8.98
C VAL A 23 -30.82 28.20 -10.23
N LEU A 24 -31.54 28.47 -11.32
CA LEU A 24 -31.35 27.73 -12.56
C LEU A 24 -29.94 27.93 -13.14
N ARG A 25 -29.42 29.17 -13.07
CA ARG A 25 -28.07 29.47 -13.52
C ARG A 25 -27.01 28.73 -12.69
N GLU A 26 -27.14 28.74 -11.36
CA GLU A 26 -26.22 27.99 -10.50
C GLU A 26 -26.26 26.48 -10.80
N LEU A 27 -27.45 25.92 -11.05
CA LEU A 27 -27.59 24.50 -11.42
C LEU A 27 -26.95 24.18 -12.78
N ASP A 28 -27.04 25.09 -13.74
CA ASP A 28 -26.38 24.94 -15.04
C ASP A 28 -24.84 24.99 -14.86
N ASP A 29 -24.32 25.91 -14.05
CA ASP A 29 -22.90 26.01 -13.74
C ASP A 29 -22.39 24.71 -13.06
N TYR A 30 -23.13 24.16 -12.08
CA TYR A 30 -22.78 22.88 -11.45
C TYR A 30 -22.82 21.70 -12.43
N ARG A 31 -23.77 21.71 -13.37
CA ARG A 31 -23.88 20.66 -14.38
C ARG A 31 -22.68 20.70 -15.34
N GLU A 32 -22.24 21.89 -15.74
CA GLU A 32 -21.03 22.04 -16.56
C GLU A 32 -19.79 21.54 -15.81
N LEU A 33 -19.65 21.89 -14.53
CA LEU A 33 -18.55 21.41 -13.69
C LEU A 33 -18.54 19.88 -13.55
N LEU A 34 -19.71 19.26 -13.31
CA LEU A 34 -19.84 17.81 -13.23
C LEU A 34 -19.43 17.13 -14.54
N ASN A 35 -19.83 17.69 -15.69
CA ASN A 35 -19.43 17.14 -16.98
C ASN A 35 -17.91 17.22 -17.20
N GLN A 36 -17.27 18.32 -16.79
CA GLN A 36 -15.81 18.45 -16.86
C GLN A 36 -15.12 17.40 -15.99
N HIS A 37 -15.59 17.21 -14.76
CA HIS A 37 -15.04 16.19 -13.87
C HIS A 37 -15.23 14.77 -14.41
N ASP A 38 -16.37 14.49 -15.05
CA ASP A 38 -16.62 13.19 -15.70
C ASP A 38 -15.68 12.95 -16.89
N GLU A 39 -15.31 14.00 -17.64
CA GLU A 39 -14.31 13.91 -18.71
C GLU A 39 -12.92 13.63 -18.14
N GLU A 40 -12.49 14.36 -17.11
CA GLU A 40 -11.21 14.13 -16.42
C GLU A 40 -11.11 12.72 -15.84
N LEU A 41 -12.18 12.21 -15.23
CA LEU A 41 -12.23 10.85 -14.71
C LEU A 41 -12.07 9.81 -15.82
N LYS A 42 -12.73 10.00 -16.97
CA LYS A 42 -12.56 9.10 -18.13
C LYS A 42 -11.13 9.08 -18.64
N GLU A 43 -10.47 10.23 -18.70
CA GLU A 43 -9.06 10.32 -19.08
C GLU A 43 -8.15 9.60 -18.09
N LEU A 44 -8.41 9.75 -16.78
CA LEU A 44 -7.68 9.03 -15.73
C LEU A 44 -7.87 7.52 -15.84
N TYR A 45 -9.10 7.04 -16.06
CA TYR A 45 -9.36 5.62 -16.28
C TYR A 45 -8.61 5.09 -17.50
N ALA A 46 -8.64 5.81 -18.63
CA ALA A 46 -7.89 5.43 -19.82
C ALA A 46 -6.36 5.41 -19.60
N MET A 47 -5.84 6.31 -18.75
CA MET A 47 -4.43 6.30 -18.36
C MET A 47 -4.09 5.11 -17.45
N MET A 48 -4.98 4.76 -16.51
CA MET A 48 -4.82 3.59 -15.64
C MET A 48 -4.82 2.29 -16.45
N ASP A 49 -5.70 2.16 -17.44
CA ASP A 49 -5.75 0.98 -18.31
C ASP A 49 -4.43 0.80 -19.07
N LYS A 50 -3.89 1.88 -19.65
CA LYS A 50 -2.56 1.85 -20.31
C LYS A 50 -1.43 1.51 -19.34
N PHE A 51 -1.50 2.00 -18.11
CA PHE A 51 -0.50 1.68 -17.08
C PHE A 51 -0.57 0.20 -16.69
N GLN A 52 -1.77 -0.37 -16.58
CA GLN A 52 -1.96 -1.80 -16.35
C GLN A 52 -1.42 -2.63 -17.50
N GLU A 53 -1.70 -2.26 -18.75
CA GLU A 53 -1.13 -2.92 -19.93
C GLU A 53 0.40 -2.89 -19.91
N HIS A 54 1.01 -1.76 -19.55
CA HIS A 54 2.46 -1.66 -19.45
C HIS A 54 3.03 -2.48 -18.28
N GLN A 55 2.31 -2.54 -17.16
CA GLN A 55 2.68 -3.40 -16.04
C GLN A 55 2.64 -4.88 -16.42
N GLU A 56 1.63 -5.31 -17.17
CA GLU A 56 1.51 -6.67 -17.70
C GLU A 56 2.60 -6.98 -18.72
N GLU A 57 2.88 -6.06 -19.64
CA GLU A 57 3.97 -6.17 -20.62
C GLU A 57 5.33 -6.32 -19.91
N LEU A 58 5.60 -5.46 -18.93
CA LEU A 58 6.79 -5.56 -18.10
C LEU A 58 6.84 -6.90 -17.38
N SER A 59 5.73 -7.37 -16.79
CA SER A 59 5.65 -8.69 -16.14
C SER A 59 5.88 -9.85 -17.11
N MET A 60 5.48 -9.73 -18.38
CA MET A 60 5.72 -10.73 -19.41
C MET A 60 7.18 -10.74 -19.89
N VAL A 61 7.75 -9.56 -20.17
CA VAL A 61 9.16 -9.39 -20.59
C VAL A 61 10.11 -9.85 -19.49
N LEU A 62 9.75 -9.57 -18.24
CA LEU A 62 10.49 -10.00 -17.04
C LEU A 62 10.23 -11.46 -16.68
N GLY A 63 9.25 -12.12 -17.31
CA GLY A 63 8.71 -13.39 -16.86
C GLY A 63 8.08 -13.27 -15.46
N ASN A 64 7.16 -14.16 -15.10
CA ASN A 64 6.54 -14.20 -13.75
C ASN A 64 7.51 -14.55 -12.60
N SER A 65 8.76 -14.10 -12.65
CA SER A 65 9.66 -13.98 -11.52
C SER A 65 9.55 -12.59 -10.94
N HIS A 66 8.92 -12.48 -9.77
CA HIS A 66 9.39 -11.52 -8.79
C HIS A 66 10.89 -11.79 -8.62
N PHE A 67 11.73 -10.96 -9.26
CA PHE A 67 13.18 -11.10 -9.24
C PHE A 67 13.70 -10.83 -7.84
N PHE A 68 13.63 -11.84 -6.97
CA PHE A 68 14.51 -11.89 -5.81
C PHE A 68 15.88 -12.37 -6.28
N HIS A 69 16.59 -11.59 -7.09
CA HIS A 69 18.02 -11.81 -7.32
C HIS A 69 18.82 -11.15 -6.20
N LEU A 70 18.69 -11.72 -5.00
CA LEU A 70 19.43 -11.28 -3.83
C LEU A 70 20.77 -12.01 -3.75
N ASN A 71 21.72 -11.62 -4.61
CA ASN A 71 23.12 -12.03 -4.41
C ASN A 71 23.82 -11.08 -3.42
N VAL A 72 23.22 -10.91 -2.24
CA VAL A 72 23.72 -10.01 -1.21
C VAL A 72 24.40 -10.83 -0.11
N PRO A 73 25.67 -10.52 0.25
CA PRO A 73 26.33 -11.22 1.33
C PRO A 73 25.64 -10.92 2.66
N LEU A 74 25.15 -11.99 3.29
CA LEU A 74 24.60 -11.94 4.64
C LEU A 74 25.66 -12.35 5.67
N SER A 75 25.75 -11.58 6.75
CA SER A 75 26.55 -11.90 7.93
C SER A 75 25.99 -13.15 8.63
N VAL A 76 26.79 -13.75 9.52
CA VAL A 76 26.36 -14.94 10.27
C VAL A 76 25.11 -14.65 11.11
N LEU A 77 25.03 -13.45 11.71
CA LEU A 77 23.91 -13.07 12.57
C LEU A 77 22.65 -12.73 11.75
N GLU A 78 22.81 -12.04 10.63
CA GLU A 78 21.71 -11.79 9.68
C GLU A 78 21.11 -13.10 9.17
N LYS A 79 21.94 -14.07 8.81
CA LYS A 79 21.49 -15.42 8.40
C LYS A 79 20.67 -16.10 9.50
N LYS A 80 21.13 -16.05 10.75
CA LYS A 80 20.41 -16.64 11.88
C LYS A 80 19.05 -15.98 12.10
N ILE A 81 18.99 -14.65 12.09
CA ILE A 81 17.73 -13.90 12.23
C ILE A 81 16.78 -14.21 11.08
N LEU A 82 17.29 -14.16 9.85
CA LEU A 82 16.52 -14.48 8.64
C LEU A 82 15.94 -15.89 8.67
N MET A 83 16.75 -16.87 9.06
CA MET A 83 16.30 -18.25 9.22
C MET A 83 15.24 -18.39 10.30
N LEU A 84 15.37 -17.67 11.41
CA LEU A 84 14.38 -17.70 12.47
C LEU A 84 13.04 -17.12 12.01
N LEU A 85 13.06 -15.99 11.29
CA LEU A 85 11.86 -15.39 10.69
C LEU A 85 11.27 -16.29 9.58
N TYR A 86 12.12 -17.00 8.85
CA TYR A 86 11.70 -17.93 7.80
C TYR A 86 10.99 -19.14 8.38
N ALA A 87 11.57 -19.77 9.40
CA ALA A 87 11.04 -20.97 10.06
C ALA A 87 9.83 -20.69 10.96
N SER A 88 9.58 -19.44 11.33
CA SER A 88 8.42 -19.10 12.14
C SER A 88 7.16 -18.94 11.28
N ASP A 89 6.08 -19.61 11.70
CA ASP A 89 4.73 -19.42 11.17
C ASP A 89 4.00 -18.23 11.81
N PHE A 90 4.59 -17.64 12.86
CA PHE A 90 4.01 -16.55 13.64
C PHE A 90 4.82 -15.27 13.50
N LEU A 91 4.18 -14.15 13.85
CA LEU A 91 4.82 -12.85 13.96
C LEU A 91 5.77 -12.85 15.17
N LEU A 92 7.02 -12.43 15.00
CA LEU A 92 8.01 -12.37 16.07
C LEU A 92 8.35 -10.94 16.43
N SER A 93 8.35 -10.59 17.71
CA SER A 93 8.87 -9.30 18.19
C SER A 93 10.40 -9.31 18.23
N ALA A 94 11.01 -8.12 18.35
CA ALA A 94 12.45 -8.01 18.56
C ALA A 94 12.89 -8.76 19.83
N SER A 95 12.06 -8.74 20.88
CA SER A 95 12.29 -9.44 22.14
C SER A 95 12.32 -10.97 21.97
N ASP A 96 11.39 -11.51 21.16
CA ASP A 96 11.33 -12.95 20.88
C ASP A 96 12.60 -13.44 20.17
N VAL A 97 13.06 -12.67 19.17
CA VAL A 97 14.28 -12.97 18.41
C VAL A 97 15.52 -12.81 19.29
N ALA A 98 15.58 -11.74 20.10
CA ALA A 98 16.66 -11.45 21.04
C ALA A 98 16.85 -12.60 22.04
N HIS A 99 15.76 -13.07 22.64
CA HIS A 99 15.78 -14.19 23.57
C HIS A 99 16.25 -15.49 22.91
N LYS A 100 15.78 -15.80 21.69
CA LYS A 100 16.16 -17.03 20.99
C LYS A 100 17.61 -17.05 20.51
N LEU A 101 18.18 -15.90 20.16
CA LEU A 101 19.54 -15.79 19.63
C LEU A 101 20.57 -15.32 20.67
N ASN A 102 20.13 -15.07 21.91
CA ASN A 102 20.94 -14.48 22.99
C ASN A 102 21.62 -13.17 22.56
N LEU A 103 20.83 -12.28 21.96
CA LEU A 103 21.24 -10.95 21.50
C LEU A 103 20.45 -9.87 22.25
N SER A 104 20.89 -8.62 22.18
CA SER A 104 20.07 -7.48 22.64
C SER A 104 19.00 -7.14 21.60
N GLU A 105 17.86 -6.62 22.06
CA GLU A 105 16.78 -6.17 21.17
C GLU A 105 17.25 -5.09 20.19
N ALA A 106 18.10 -4.17 20.66
CA ALA A 106 18.69 -3.13 19.82
C ALA A 106 19.49 -3.72 18.64
N LEU A 107 20.33 -4.74 18.89
CA LEU A 107 21.09 -5.40 17.83
C LEU A 107 20.18 -6.15 16.85
N VAL A 108 19.14 -6.81 17.36
CA VAL A 108 18.16 -7.49 16.51
C VAL A 108 17.47 -6.50 15.57
N ILE A 109 17.05 -5.34 16.08
CA ILE A 109 16.42 -4.29 15.27
C ILE A 109 17.39 -3.83 14.17
N THR A 110 18.65 -3.55 14.52
CA THR A 110 19.68 -3.17 13.55
C THR A 110 19.85 -4.23 12.45
N TYR A 111 19.97 -5.51 12.81
CA TYR A 111 20.11 -6.57 11.80
C TYR A 111 18.86 -6.76 10.95
N ILE A 112 17.65 -6.57 11.51
CA ILE A 112 16.41 -6.61 10.72
C ILE A 112 16.36 -5.45 9.73
N GLU A 113 16.79 -4.25 10.14
CA GLU A 113 16.92 -3.11 9.25
C GLU A 113 17.96 -3.36 8.16
N ASP A 114 19.10 -3.96 8.49
CA ASP A 114 20.10 -4.38 7.50
C ASP A 114 19.54 -5.38 6.49
N LEU A 115 18.74 -6.36 6.92
CA LEU A 115 18.06 -7.29 6.01
C LEU A 115 17.14 -6.53 5.03
N ILE A 116 16.35 -5.58 5.54
CA ILE A 116 15.46 -4.75 4.72
C ILE A 116 16.26 -3.89 3.72
N ASN A 117 17.32 -3.24 4.20
CA ASN A 117 18.21 -2.41 3.37
C ASN A 117 18.91 -3.24 2.28
N LYS A 118 19.14 -4.53 2.53
CA LYS A 118 19.67 -5.51 1.57
C LYS A 118 18.61 -6.04 0.60
N GLY A 119 17.37 -5.56 0.67
CA GLY A 119 16.29 -5.93 -0.24
C GLY A 119 15.54 -7.20 0.16
N ILE A 120 15.74 -7.70 1.38
CA ILE A 120 14.94 -8.83 1.90
C ILE A 120 13.59 -8.28 2.39
N PRO A 121 12.46 -8.80 1.88
CA PRO A 121 11.14 -8.28 2.21
C PRO A 121 10.70 -8.77 3.60
N VAL A 122 11.09 -8.02 4.63
CA VAL A 122 10.61 -8.18 6.02
C VAL A 122 9.44 -7.23 6.25
N LEU A 123 8.29 -7.78 6.62
CA LEU A 123 7.08 -7.04 6.96
C LEU A 123 7.10 -6.65 8.44
N LYS A 124 6.79 -5.37 8.73
CA LYS A 124 6.63 -4.84 10.09
C LYS A 124 5.15 -4.65 10.40
N GLN A 125 4.68 -5.17 11.54
CA GLN A 125 3.31 -4.98 12.02
C GLN A 125 3.32 -4.43 13.44
N GLN A 126 2.69 -3.28 13.64
CA GLN A 126 2.58 -2.64 14.94
C GLN A 126 1.28 -3.06 15.64
N SER A 127 1.39 -3.51 16.88
CA SER A 127 0.22 -3.82 17.72
C SER A 127 -0.34 -2.58 18.41
N LEU A 128 -1.56 -2.71 18.96
CA LEU A 128 -2.21 -1.68 19.78
C LEU A 128 -1.39 -1.25 21.01
N LYS A 129 -0.42 -2.06 21.45
CA LYS A 129 0.47 -1.76 22.58
C LYS A 129 1.83 -1.19 22.15
N SER A 130 1.95 -0.70 20.91
CA SER A 130 3.19 -0.17 20.33
C SER A 130 4.34 -1.18 20.23
N ILE A 131 4.05 -2.48 20.34
CA ILE A 131 5.03 -3.54 20.06
C ILE A 131 5.07 -3.80 18.56
N VAL A 132 6.27 -3.80 17.99
CA VAL A 132 6.51 -4.12 16.57
C VAL A 132 6.84 -5.59 16.42
N TYR A 133 6.14 -6.24 15.51
CA TYR A 133 6.38 -7.62 15.11
C TYR A 133 6.87 -7.70 13.67
N TYR A 134 7.63 -8.75 13.39
CA TYR A 134 8.33 -8.99 12.14
C TYR A 134 7.95 -10.36 11.57
N THR A 135 7.79 -10.42 10.25
CA THR A 135 7.66 -11.67 9.49
C THR A 135 8.22 -11.48 8.08
N LEU A 136 8.54 -12.56 7.39
CA LEU A 136 8.92 -12.48 5.97
C LEU A 136 7.66 -12.47 5.10
N ASP A 137 7.75 -11.74 3.99
CA ASP A 137 6.73 -11.80 2.94
C ASP A 137 6.48 -13.25 2.48
N SER A 138 5.21 -13.62 2.35
CA SER A 138 4.84 -15.01 2.03
C SER A 138 5.20 -15.40 0.59
N ASN A 139 5.20 -14.45 -0.34
CA ASN A 139 5.67 -14.71 -1.70
C ASN A 139 7.18 -14.91 -1.71
N PHE A 140 7.93 -14.14 -0.93
CA PHE A 140 9.36 -14.35 -0.74
C PHE A 140 9.67 -15.73 -0.16
N LYS A 141 8.96 -16.17 0.88
CA LYS A 141 9.15 -17.53 1.44
C LYS A 141 8.93 -18.61 0.38
N ARG A 142 7.88 -18.47 -0.45
CA ARG A 142 7.59 -19.41 -1.56
C ARG A 142 8.68 -19.41 -2.63
N VAL A 143 9.20 -18.24 -3.01
CA VAL A 143 10.28 -18.15 -4.01
C VAL A 143 11.58 -18.71 -3.45
N GLN A 144 11.92 -18.41 -2.19
CA GLN A 144 13.08 -18.99 -1.51
C GLN A 144 13.01 -20.52 -1.45
N ALA A 145 11.85 -21.10 -1.14
CA ALA A 145 11.67 -22.56 -1.12
C ALA A 145 11.84 -23.21 -2.51
N LYS A 146 11.44 -22.52 -3.58
CA LYS A 146 11.49 -23.06 -4.95
C LYS A 146 12.81 -22.82 -5.67
N GLN A 147 13.42 -21.66 -5.45
CA GLN A 147 14.55 -21.15 -6.24
C GLN A 147 15.83 -20.94 -5.42
N ASN A 148 15.77 -21.10 -4.09
CA ASN A 148 16.90 -20.89 -3.17
C ASN A 148 17.61 -19.54 -3.39
N VAL A 149 16.84 -18.46 -3.54
CA VAL A 149 17.33 -17.13 -3.94
C VAL A 149 18.41 -16.53 -3.04
N LEU A 150 18.52 -16.97 -1.78
CA LEU A 150 19.54 -16.54 -0.83
C LEU A 150 20.79 -17.44 -0.77
N ASN A 151 20.85 -18.51 -1.56
CA ASN A 151 21.90 -19.55 -1.49
C ASN A 151 22.18 -20.04 -0.04
N SER A 152 21.19 -19.94 0.83
CA SER A 152 21.27 -20.38 2.22
C SER A 152 20.76 -21.82 2.28
N ASN A 153 21.67 -22.78 2.35
CA ASN A 153 21.33 -24.21 2.38
C ASN A 153 20.24 -24.48 3.44
N PRO A 154 19.02 -24.92 3.05
CA PRO A 154 17.89 -25.09 3.98
C PRO A 154 18.13 -26.20 5.03
N ALA A 155 19.18 -27.02 4.87
CA ALA A 155 19.60 -28.01 5.86
C ALA A 155 19.92 -27.42 7.25
N TYR A 156 20.25 -26.14 7.35
CA TYR A 156 20.53 -25.51 8.65
C TYR A 156 19.27 -25.22 9.48
N ALA A 157 18.07 -25.17 8.88
CA ALA A 157 16.85 -24.85 9.62
C ALA A 157 16.44 -25.96 10.61
N GLN A 158 16.85 -27.20 10.35
CA GLN A 158 16.63 -28.34 11.26
C GLN A 158 17.64 -28.39 12.41
N ALA A 159 18.72 -27.60 12.37
CA ALA A 159 19.80 -27.64 13.36
C ALA A 159 19.71 -26.52 14.42
N VAL A 160 18.72 -25.61 14.29
CA VAL A 160 18.56 -24.43 15.16
C VAL A 160 17.26 -24.51 16.00
N LEU A 161 16.45 -25.55 15.78
CA LEU A 161 15.39 -25.99 16.71
C LEU A 161 15.94 -27.06 17.65
#